data_AF-A0A964JRG1-F1
#
_entry.id   AF-A0A964JRG1-F1
#
_cell.length_a   1.000
_cell.length_b   1.000
_cell.length_c   1.000
_cell.angle_alpha   90.00
_cell.angle_beta   90.00
_cell.angle_gamma   90.00
#
_symmetry.space_group_name_H-M   'P 1'
#
loop_
_entity.id
_entity.type
_entity.pdbx_description
1 polymer ?
#
loop_
_entity_poly.entity_id
_entity_poly.type
_entity_poly.pdbx_seq_one_letter_code
_entity_poly.pdbx_strand_id
1 'polypeptide(L)' 'MQEAKLAIHEFIGCFYNGQRTHSFLGYMTPADFERRFETEAAEAA' A
#
# COMPACT_ATOMS: atom_id res chain seq x y z
N MET A 1 -5.73 9.34 23.96
CA MET A 1 -5.89 8.06 23.20
C MET A 1 -6.20 8.25 21.72
N GLN A 2 -6.93 9.29 21.30
CA GLN A 2 -7.26 9.52 19.88
C GLN A 2 -6.01 9.77 19.01
N GLU A 3 -5.06 10.56 19.52
CA GLU A 3 -3.83 10.93 18.80
C GLU A 3 -2.98 9.72 18.40
N ALA A 4 -2.82 8.73 19.30
CA ALA A 4 -2.05 7.53 18.99
C ALA A 4 -2.70 6.69 17.88
N LYS A 5 -4.04 6.61 17.85
CA LYS A 5 -4.76 5.92 16.79
C LYS A 5 -4.59 6.65 15.46
N LEU A 6 -4.71 7.98 15.47
CA LEU A 6 -4.52 8.80 14.28
C LEU A 6 -3.11 8.62 13.70
N ALA A 7 -2.08 8.66 14.56
CA ALA A 7 -0.70 8.47 14.15
C ALA A 7 -0.47 7.10 13.49
N ILE A 8 -1.08 6.04 14.02
CA ILE A 8 -1.01 4.70 13.42
C ILE A 8 -1.72 4.67 12.06
N HIS A 9 -2.90 5.26 11.96
CA HIS A 9 -3.64 5.32 10.70
C HIS A 9 -2.88 6.09 9.62
N GLU A 10 -2.29 7.23 9.95
CA GLU A 10 -1.47 8.01 9.03
C GLU A 10 -0.21 7.25 8.61
N PHE A 11 0.47 6.61 9.57
CA PHE A 11 1.65 5.82 9.28
C PHE A 11 1.33 4.63 8.35
N ILE A 12 0.27 3.86 8.63
CA ILE A 12 -0.07 2.69 7.82
C ILE A 12 -0.63 3.11 6.45
N GLY A 13 -1.60 4.02 6.44
CA GLY A 13 -2.33 4.38 5.22
C GLY A 13 -1.51 5.25 4.27
N CYS A 14 -0.92 6.33 4.77
CA CYS A 14 -0.21 7.29 3.93
C CYS A 14 1.23 6.84 3.68
N PHE A 15 1.99 6.58 4.75
CA PHE A 15 3.41 6.31 4.61
C PHE A 15 3.71 4.86 4.17
N TYR A 16 3.26 3.86 4.94
CA TYR A 16 3.60 2.46 4.67
C TYR A 16 2.96 1.95 3.38
N ASN A 17 1.63 2.07 3.24
CA ASN A 17 0.93 1.58 2.06
C ASN A 17 1.17 2.46 0.82
N GLY A 18 1.39 3.77 1.00
CA GLY A 18 1.40 4.75 -0.09
C GLY A 18 2.79 5.23 -0.54
N GLN A 19 3.82 5.16 0.30
CA GLN A 19 5.14 5.75 -0.01
C GLN A 19 6.30 4.76 0.16
N ARG A 20 6.22 3.84 1.12
CA ARG A 20 7.29 2.88 1.38
C ARG A 20 7.32 1.81 0.30
N THR A 21 8.45 1.68 -0.38
CA THR A 21 8.68 0.61 -1.33
C THR A 21 9.29 -0.62 -0.66
N HIS A 22 9.00 -1.80 -1.20
CA HIS A 22 9.42 -3.08 -0.64
C HIS A 22 10.18 -3.88 -1.70
N SER A 23 11.41 -4.32 -1.39
CA SER A 23 12.20 -5.16 -2.31
C SER A 23 11.48 -6.46 -2.66
N PHE A 24 10.73 -7.03 -1.72
CA PHE A 24 9.89 -8.22 -1.95
C PHE A 24 8.78 -7.97 -2.97
N LEU A 25 8.24 -6.75 -3.04
CA LEU A 25 7.22 -6.34 -4.02
C LEU A 25 7.84 -5.78 -5.31
N GLY A 26 9.13 -6.03 -5.57
CA GLY A 26 9.82 -5.50 -6.75
C GLY A 26 10.05 -3.99 -6.70
N TYR A 27 10.29 -3.44 -5.50
CA TYR A 27 10.43 -2.01 -5.24
C TYR A 27 9.16 -1.19 -5.50
N MET A 28 7.99 -1.82 -5.37
CA MET A 28 6.68 -1.17 -5.40
C MET A 28 6.19 -0.90 -3.98
N THR A 29 5.26 0.06 -3.84
CA THR A 29 4.50 0.23 -2.60
C THR A 29 3.42 -0.85 -2.50
N PRO A 30 2.93 -1.17 -1.29
CA PRO A 30 1.81 -2.10 -1.14
C PRO A 30 0.59 -1.71 -2.00
N ALA A 31 0.23 -0.42 -2.03
CA ALA A 31 -0.91 0.04 -2.82
C ALA A 31 -0.66 -0.03 -4.33
N ASP A 32 0.56 0.21 -4.81
CA ASP A 32 0.91 0.00 -6.23
C ASP A 32 0.82 -1.47 -6.63
N PHE A 33 1.29 -2.35 -5.74
CA PHE A 33 1.24 -3.79 -5.97
C PHE A 33 -0.20 -4.29 -6.10
N GLU A 34 -1.08 -3.88 -5.18
CA GLU A 34 -2.51 -4.23 -5.22
C GLU A 34 -3.18 -3.73 -6.51
N ARG A 35 -2.97 -2.45 -6.89
CA ARG A 35 -3.52 -1.90 -8.14
C ARG A 35 -3.08 -2.67 -9.38
N ARG A 36 -1.79 -3.02 -9.44
CA ARG A 36 -1.25 -3.80 -10.54
C ARG A 36 -1.90 -5.18 -10.60
N PHE A 37 -2.03 -5.85 -9.46
CA PHE A 37 -2.66 -7.15 -9.37
C PHE A 37 -4.13 -7.11 -9.82
N GLU A 38 -4.89 -6.10 -9.38
CA GLU A 38 -6.29 -5.90 -9.81
C GLU A 38 -6.40 -5.63 -11.32
N THR A 39 -5.48 -4.84 -11.88
CA THR A 39 -5.45 -4.55 -13.32
C THR A 39 -5.16 -5.81 -14.12
N GLU A 40 -4.13 -6.58 -13.75
CA GLU A 40 -3.78 -7.84 -14.40
C GLU A 40 -4.92 -8.88 -14.27
N ALA A 41 -5.60 -8.94 -13.13
CA ALA A 41 -6.75 -9.81 -12.92
C ALA A 41 -7.96 -9.40 -13.80
N ALA A 42 -8.20 -8.10 -13.97
CA ALA A 42 -9.27 -7.59 -14.81
C ALA A 42 -9.01 -7.83 -16.30
N GLU A 43 -7.75 -7.75 -16.75
CA GLU A 43 -7.36 -8.02 -18.13
C GLU A 43 -7.46 -9.51 -18.50
N ALA A 44 -7.37 -10.41 -17.51
CA ALA A 44 -7.44 -11.86 -17.71
C ALA A 44 -8.86 -12.43 -17.74
N ALA A 45 -9.89 -11.64 -17.41
CA ALA A 45 -11.30 -12.04 -17.34
C ALA A 45 -12.07 -11.74 -18.63
#